data_AF-A0A0D3AHE3-F1
#
_entry.id   AF-A0A0D3AHE3-F1
#
_cell.length_a   1.000
_cell.length_b   1.000
_cell.length_c   1.000
_cell.angle_alpha   90.00
_cell.angle_beta   90.00
_cell.angle_gamma   90.00
#
_symmetry.space_group_name_H-M   'P 1'
#
loop_
_entity.id
_entity.type
_entity.pdbx_description
1 polymer ?
#
loop_
_entity_poly.entity_id
_entity_poly.type
_entity_poly.pdbx_seq_one_letter_code
_entity_poly.pdbx_strand_id
1 'polypeptide(L)'
;MWKEQTVTGKPAGFFVSTGTQGGGQETTAWTAITQLVHHGMLIVPIGYTFGAGMFKMDSIHGGSPYGAGVFAGDGSIEATETELALAEPQ
;
A
#
# COMPACT_ATOMS: atom_id res chain seq x y z
N MET A 1 -22.07 -10.46 3.22
CA MET A 1 -21.11 -9.69 2.39
C MET A 1 -20.78 -10.36 1.05
N TRP A 2 -19.92 -11.39 0.98
CA TRP A 2 -19.55 -12.03 -0.31
C TRP A 2 -20.74 -12.65 -1.04
N LYS A 3 -21.47 -13.56 -0.40
CA LYS A 3 -22.66 -14.21 -0.97
C LYS A 3 -23.72 -13.22 -1.44
N GLU A 4 -23.82 -12.09 -0.74
CA GLU A 4 -24.79 -11.03 -0.99
C GLU A 4 -24.25 -9.93 -1.91
N GLN A 5 -22.99 -10.02 -2.34
CA GLN A 5 -22.35 -9.09 -3.29
C GLN A 5 -22.38 -7.62 -2.84
N THR A 6 -22.37 -7.35 -1.52
CA THR A 6 -22.62 -5.99 -0.98
C THR A 6 -21.48 -5.00 -1.17
N VAL A 7 -20.32 -5.46 -1.65
CA VAL A 7 -19.12 -4.63 -1.89
C VAL A 7 -18.66 -4.66 -3.35
N THR A 8 -19.38 -5.35 -4.22
CA THR A 8 -19.06 -5.43 -5.65
C THR A 8 -19.03 -4.02 -6.25
N GLY A 9 -18.00 -3.74 -7.06
CA GLY A 9 -17.78 -2.45 -7.71
C GLY A 9 -17.27 -1.33 -6.79
N LYS A 10 -17.14 -1.55 -5.48
CA LYS A 10 -16.58 -0.54 -4.57
C LYS A 10 -15.05 -0.46 -4.74
N PRO A 11 -14.46 0.75 -4.71
CA PRO A 11 -13.02 0.91 -4.77
C PRO A 11 -12.35 0.45 -3.47
N ALA A 12 -11.13 -0.06 -3.59
CA ALA A 12 -10.25 -0.39 -2.48
C ALA A 12 -8.79 -0.12 -2.87
N GLY A 13 -8.05 0.46 -1.93
CA GLY A 13 -6.59 0.62 -2.00
C GLY A 13 -5.94 -0.10 -0.82
N PHE A 14 -4.60 -0.10 -0.81
CA PHE A 14 -3.80 -0.73 0.24
C PHE A 14 -2.84 0.26 0.88
N PHE A 15 -2.59 0.05 2.16
CA PHE A 15 -1.41 0.55 2.85
C PHE A 15 -0.79 -0.61 3.64
N VAL A 16 0.54 -0.61 3.80
CA VAL A 16 1.27 -1.69 4.45
C VAL A 16 2.24 -1.19 5.51
N SER A 17 2.54 -2.02 6.49
CA SER A 17 3.61 -1.80 7.46
C SER A 17 4.45 -3.07 7.54
N THR A 18 5.76 -2.94 7.34
CA THR A 18 6.68 -4.08 7.35
C THR A 18 7.89 -3.81 8.23
N GLY A 19 8.51 -4.87 8.75
CA GLY A 19 9.69 -4.71 9.59
C GLY A 19 10.96 -4.36 8.81
N THR A 20 11.11 -4.87 7.59
CA THR A 20 12.36 -4.74 6.82
C THR A 20 12.12 -4.42 5.35
N GLN A 21 13.16 -3.89 4.70
CA GLN A 21 13.26 -3.82 3.24
C GLN A 21 13.22 -5.24 2.64
N GLY A 22 12.39 -5.45 1.62
CA GLY A 22 12.12 -6.77 1.04
C GLY A 22 11.16 -7.65 1.86
N GLY A 23 10.78 -7.23 3.07
CA GLY A 23 9.86 -7.93 3.96
C GLY A 23 8.39 -7.75 3.62
N GLY A 24 8.00 -7.97 2.35
CA GLY A 24 6.60 -8.01 1.95
C GLY A 24 5.91 -6.68 1.68
N GLN A 25 6.65 -5.59 1.43
CA GLN A 25 6.09 -4.28 1.05
C GLN A 25 5.16 -4.37 -0.17
N GLU A 26 5.50 -5.24 -1.14
CA GLU A 26 4.70 -5.45 -2.35
C GLU A 26 3.80 -6.69 -2.23
N THR A 27 4.36 -7.80 -1.77
CA THR A 27 3.66 -9.11 -1.79
C THR A 27 2.48 -9.17 -0.81
N THR A 28 2.49 -8.37 0.26
CA THR A 28 1.33 -8.24 1.15
C THR A 28 0.13 -7.68 0.39
N ALA A 29 0.31 -6.62 -0.41
CA ALA A 29 -0.74 -6.08 -1.26
C ALA A 29 -1.17 -7.08 -2.35
N TRP A 30 -0.22 -7.76 -3.02
CA TRP A 30 -0.54 -8.78 -4.04
C TRP A 30 -1.41 -9.91 -3.52
N THR A 31 -1.06 -10.44 -2.35
CA THR A 31 -1.82 -11.55 -1.77
C THR A 31 -3.20 -11.07 -1.30
N ALA A 32 -3.31 -9.84 -0.78
CA ALA A 32 -4.58 -9.25 -0.38
C ALA A 32 -5.51 -8.93 -1.58
N ILE A 33 -4.96 -8.58 -2.74
CA ILE A 33 -5.72 -8.37 -4.00
C ILE A 33 -6.63 -9.57 -4.31
N THR A 34 -6.15 -10.79 -4.09
CA THR A 34 -6.93 -12.01 -4.39
C THR A 34 -8.25 -12.05 -3.62
N GLN A 35 -8.29 -11.55 -2.38
CA GLN A 35 -9.50 -11.48 -1.56
C GLN A 35 -10.47 -10.43 -2.10
N LEU A 36 -9.97 -9.28 -2.55
CA LEU A 36 -10.78 -8.21 -3.15
C LEU A 36 -11.41 -8.65 -4.47
N VAL A 37 -10.68 -9.43 -5.27
CA VAL A 37 -11.19 -10.00 -6.53
C VAL A 37 -12.36 -10.94 -6.28
N HIS A 38 -12.30 -11.82 -5.27
CA HIS A 38 -13.44 -12.67 -4.91
C HIS A 38 -14.69 -11.86 -4.53
N HIS A 39 -14.49 -10.67 -3.97
CA HIS A 39 -15.55 -9.73 -3.60
C HIS A 39 -16.00 -8.81 -4.76
N GLY A 40 -15.40 -8.93 -5.95
CA GLY A 40 -15.74 -8.09 -7.11
C GLY A 40 -15.41 -6.61 -6.93
N MET A 41 -14.43 -6.27 -6.08
CA MET A 41 -14.05 -4.88 -5.81
C MET A 41 -13.11 -4.32 -6.90
N LEU A 42 -13.10 -2.99 -7.05
CA LEU A 42 -12.19 -2.28 -7.93
C LEU A 42 -10.91 -1.93 -7.18
N ILE A 43 -9.76 -2.37 -7.69
CA ILE A 43 -8.46 -2.09 -7.07
C ILE A 43 -7.95 -0.74 -7.59
N VAL A 44 -7.66 0.18 -6.67
CA VAL A 44 -7.14 1.52 -6.96
C VAL A 44 -5.71 1.59 -6.42
N PRO A 45 -4.69 1.35 -7.27
CA PRO A 45 -3.28 1.50 -6.88
C PRO A 45 -2.86 2.98 -6.88
N ILE A 46 -1.78 3.30 -6.16
CA ILE A 46 -1.16 4.64 -6.24
C ILE A 46 -0.44 4.81 -7.59
N GLY A 47 0.16 3.74 -8.11
CA GLY A 47 1.04 3.84 -9.27
C GLY A 47 2.27 4.68 -8.96
N TYR A 48 2.74 5.45 -9.95
CA TYR A 48 3.85 6.39 -9.78
C TYR A 48 3.37 7.86 -9.72
N THR A 49 2.11 8.08 -9.32
CA THR A 49 1.47 9.41 -9.32
C THR A 49 2.08 10.38 -8.30
N PHE A 50 2.69 9.88 -7.22
CA PHE A 50 3.51 10.65 -6.28
C PHE A 50 4.84 11.18 -6.88
N GLY A 51 5.08 10.92 -8.17
CA GLY A 51 6.13 11.56 -8.96
C GLY A 51 7.53 11.27 -8.44
N ALA A 52 8.35 12.31 -8.31
CA ALA A 52 9.73 12.20 -7.87
C ALA A 52 9.88 11.55 -6.49
N GLY A 53 8.86 11.65 -5.62
CA GLY A 53 8.86 11.02 -4.30
C GLY A 53 8.93 9.49 -4.35
N MET A 54 8.44 8.86 -5.43
CA MET A 54 8.54 7.40 -5.62
C MET A 54 9.96 6.91 -5.95
N PHE A 55 10.83 7.81 -6.38
CA PHE A 55 12.19 7.49 -6.86
C PHE A 55 13.27 8.03 -5.91
N LYS A 56 12.88 8.45 -4.71
CA LYS A 56 13.76 9.04 -3.73
C LYS A 56 14.71 7.95 -3.18
N MET A 57 16.01 8.23 -3.17
CA MET A 57 17.05 7.25 -2.80
C MET A 57 18.00 7.76 -1.70
N ASP A 58 17.80 8.99 -1.23
CA ASP A 58 18.58 9.62 -0.15
C ASP A 58 18.13 9.18 1.26
N SER A 59 16.96 8.54 1.37
CA SER A 59 16.41 8.00 2.61
C SER A 59 15.71 6.67 2.37
N ILE A 60 15.79 5.76 3.35
CA ILE A 60 14.96 4.55 3.36
C ILE A 60 13.50 4.97 3.57
N HIS A 61 12.59 4.50 2.71
CA HIS A 61 11.16 4.70 2.85
C HIS A 61 10.40 3.50 2.28
N GLY A 62 9.28 3.15 2.91
CA GLY A 62 8.34 2.17 2.41
C GLY A 62 7.47 2.71 1.28
N GLY A 63 6.54 1.86 0.85
CA GLY A 63 5.60 2.16 -0.23
C GLY A 63 6.02 1.58 -1.57
N SER A 64 5.02 1.35 -2.40
CA SER A 64 5.18 0.80 -3.75
C SER A 64 4.05 1.29 -4.65
N PRO A 65 4.10 1.04 -5.96
CA PRO A 65 2.97 1.36 -6.84
C PRO A 65 1.64 0.71 -6.41
N TYR A 66 1.67 -0.34 -5.59
CA TYR A 66 0.48 -1.03 -5.08
C TYR A 66 -0.21 -0.31 -3.92
N GLY A 67 0.47 0.62 -3.25
CA GLY A 67 -0.05 1.30 -2.07
C GLY A 67 1.04 1.96 -1.23
N ALA A 68 0.62 2.83 -0.32
CA ALA A 68 1.52 3.48 0.63
C ALA A 68 2.11 2.44 1.59
N GLY A 69 3.27 2.72 2.16
CA GLY A 69 3.91 1.78 3.07
C GLY A 69 4.89 2.42 4.03
N VAL A 70 5.11 1.76 5.16
CA VAL A 70 6.09 2.17 6.18
C VAL A 70 7.01 1.03 6.55
N PHE A 71 8.28 1.34 6.84
CA PHE A 71 9.21 0.42 7.51
C PHE A 71 9.22 0.65 9.03
N ALA A 72 8.53 -0.20 9.78
CA ALA A 72 8.37 -0.06 11.23
C ALA A 72 9.49 -0.72 12.06
N GLY A 73 10.42 -1.45 11.44
CA GLY A 73 11.45 -2.20 12.18
C GLY A 73 10.83 -3.29 13.07
N ASP A 74 11.13 -3.25 14.36
CA ASP A 74 10.48 -4.07 15.39
C ASP A 74 9.22 -3.40 16.00
N GLY A 75 8.75 -2.31 15.39
CA GLY A 75 7.67 -1.46 15.88
C GLY A 75 8.16 -0.16 16.54
N SER A 76 9.48 0.05 16.65
CA SER A 76 10.07 1.27 17.22
C SER A 76 10.24 2.43 16.23
N ILE A 77 10.10 2.17 14.92
CA ILE A 77 10.29 3.18 13.87
C ILE A 77 8.93 3.75 13.47
N GLU A 78 8.80 5.07 13.63
CA GLU A 78 7.64 5.84 13.18
C GLU A 78 7.72 6.15 11.68
N ALA A 79 6.56 6.39 11.06
CA ALA A 79 6.48 6.77 9.65
C ALA A 79 7.21 8.09 9.38
N THR A 80 8.06 8.09 8.36
CA THR A 80 8.77 9.27 7.89
C THR A 80 7.84 10.23 7.16
N GLU A 81 8.25 11.49 7.02
CA GLU A 81 7.50 12.49 6.25
C GLU A 81 7.24 12.05 4.80
N THR A 82 8.16 11.30 4.20
CA THR A 82 7.99 10.81 2.81
C THR A 82 6.91 9.74 2.74
N GLU A 83 6.87 8.81 3.70
CA GLU A 83 5.87 7.74 3.77
C GLU A 83 4.48 8.31 4.10
N LEU A 84 4.41 9.30 5.00
CA LEU A 84 3.17 10.01 5.32
C LEU A 84 2.65 10.79 4.11
N ALA A 85 3.53 11.50 3.39
CA ALA A 85 3.14 12.23 2.18
C ALA A 85 2.64 11.32 1.05
N LEU A 86 3.17 10.10 0.94
CA LEU A 86 2.67 9.10 -0.02
C LEU A 86 1.28 8.57 0.34
N ALA A 87 0.91 8.55 1.63
CA ALA A 87 -0.39 8.09 2.10
C ALA A 87 -1.53 9.12 1.92
N GLU A 88 -1.18 10.39 1.70
CA GLU A 88 -2.16 11.43 1.42
C GLU A 88 -2.76 11.30 0.01
N PRO A 89 -4.02 11.74 -0.20
CA PRO A 89 -4.61 11.80 -1.53
C PRO A 89 -3.75 12.62 -2.50
N GLN A 90 -3.45 12.04 -3.66
CA GLN A 90 -2.65 12.64 -4.73
C GLN A 90 -3.53 13.41 -5.73
#